data_AF-A0A965I298-F1
#
_entry.id   AF-A0A965I298-F1
#
_cell.length_a   1.000
_cell.length_b   1.000
_cell.length_c   1.000
_cell.angle_alpha   90.00
_cell.angle_beta   90.00
_cell.angle_gamma   90.00
#
_symmetry.space_group_name_H-M   'P 1'
#
loop_
_entity.id
_entity.type
_entity.pdbx_description
1 polymer ?
#
loop_
_entity_poly.entity_id
_entity_poly.type
_entity_poly.pdbx_seq_one_letter_code
_entity_poly.pdbx_strand_id
1 'polypeptide(L)'
;MNDLVIIIITLALGTFMIRAGGYIFASRIPSKGLIARMLHALPGCLISSLLTVLLLVADPIEWWAAFAAMLTAFWTKNLLLTMFVGVMIAWVLRSNILL
;
A
#
# COMPACT_ATOMS: atom_id res chain seq x y z
N MET A 1 -3.61 -1.13 31.43
CA MET A 1 -4.79 -1.08 30.53
C MET A 1 -5.07 0.35 30.02
N ASN A 2 -4.91 1.40 30.84
CA ASN A 2 -5.07 2.79 30.38
C ASN A 2 -4.03 3.24 29.34
N ASP A 3 -2.79 2.73 29.41
CA ASP A 3 -1.72 3.16 28.48
C ASP A 3 -2.02 2.77 27.03
N LEU A 4 -2.61 1.59 26.83
CA LEU A 4 -3.03 1.13 25.50
C LEU A 4 -4.13 2.02 24.91
N VAL A 5 -5.09 2.44 25.73
CA VAL A 5 -6.18 3.34 25.28
C VAL A 5 -5.61 4.69 24.87
N ILE A 6 -4.67 5.23 25.65
CA ILE A 6 -4.00 6.49 25.32
C ILE A 6 -3.20 6.37 24.02
N ILE A 7 -2.47 5.27 23.81
CA ILE A 7 -1.71 5.01 22.57
C ILE A 7 -2.66 4.90 21.38
N ILE A 8 -3.76 4.14 21.50
CA ILE A 8 -4.74 3.96 20.42
C ILE A 8 -5.39 5.29 20.07
N ILE A 9 -5.83 6.07 21.07
CA ILE A 9 -6.44 7.39 20.83
C ILE A 9 -5.45 8.34 20.17
N THR A 10 -4.19 8.33 20.60
CA THR A 10 -3.14 9.19 20.05
C THR A 10 -2.83 8.81 18.60
N LEU A 11 -2.68 7.51 18.29
CA LEU A 11 -2.49 7.04 16.91
C LEU A 11 -3.70 7.36 16.04
N ALA A 12 -4.91 7.14 16.56
CA ALA A 12 -6.15 7.42 15.83
C ALA A 12 -6.23 8.91 15.50
N LEU A 13 -6.03 9.79 16.49
CA LEU A 13 -6.00 11.23 16.29
C LEU A 13 -4.93 11.65 15.27
N GLY A 14 -3.70 11.15 15.40
CA GLY A 14 -2.63 11.44 14.43
C GLY A 14 -2.99 11.01 13.02
N THR A 15 -3.57 9.82 12.86
CA THR A 15 -3.98 9.28 11.57
C THR A 15 -5.08 10.13 10.93
N PHE A 16 -6.11 10.48 11.69
CA PHE A 16 -7.20 11.32 11.20
C PHE A 16 -6.74 12.75 10.90
N MET A 17 -5.83 13.31 11.69
CA MET A 17 -5.25 14.63 11.45
C MET A 17 -4.43 14.68 10.15
N ILE A 18 -3.61 13.65 9.87
CA ILE A 18 -2.87 13.55 8.60
C ILE A 18 -3.85 13.46 7.42
N ARG A 19 -4.90 12.64 7.55
CA ARG A 19 -5.93 12.49 6.49
C ARG A 19 -6.70 13.79 6.25
N ALA A 20 -7.10 14.48 7.33
CA ALA A 20 -7.81 15.75 7.27
C ALA A 20 -6.93 16.86 6.68
N GLY A 21 -5.67 16.95 7.11
CA GLY A 21 -4.70 17.88 6.54
C GLY A 21 -4.47 17.62 5.05
N GLY A 22 -4.31 16.36 4.67
CA GLY A 22 -4.19 15.95 3.26
C GLY A 22 -5.39 16.33 2.41
N TYR A 23 -6.62 16.18 2.93
CA TYR A 23 -7.85 16.60 2.23
C TYR A 23 -7.92 18.11 2.03
N ILE A 24 -7.59 18.89 3.06
CA ILE A 24 -7.57 20.36 2.99
C ILE A 24 -6.49 20.82 2.01
N PHE A 25 -5.30 20.25 2.06
CA PHE A 25 -4.24 20.54 1.09
C PHE A 25 -4.63 20.16 -0.33
N ALA A 26 -5.21 18.97 -0.54
CA ALA A 26 -5.66 18.51 -1.84
C ALA A 26 -6.69 19.45 -2.48
N SER A 27 -7.62 20.00 -1.68
CA SER A 27 -8.61 20.98 -2.16
C SER A 27 -8.01 22.33 -2.58
N ARG A 28 -6.80 22.68 -2.10
CA ARG A 28 -6.09 23.92 -2.45
C ARG A 28 -5.11 23.75 -3.60
N ILE A 29 -4.82 22.52 -4.03
CA ILE A 29 -3.93 22.26 -5.15
C ILE A 29 -4.67 22.60 -6.46
N PRO A 30 -4.11 23.48 -7.31
CA PRO A 30 -4.74 23.83 -8.57
C PRO A 30 -4.89 22.58 -9.45
N SER A 31 -6.12 22.28 -9.86
CA SER A 31 -6.48 21.10 -10.66
C SER A 31 -5.84 21.06 -12.05
N LYS A 32 -5.15 22.12 -12.49
CA LYS A 32 -4.49 22.23 -13.79
C LYS A 32 -3.06 22.71 -13.60
N GLY A 33 -2.11 22.01 -14.20
CA GLY A 33 -0.69 22.37 -14.19
C GLY A 33 0.23 21.16 -14.02
N LEU A 34 1.54 21.44 -14.06
CA LEU A 34 2.60 20.44 -13.96
C LEU A 34 2.57 19.69 -12.61
N ILE A 35 2.23 20.39 -11.53
CA ILE A 35 2.13 19.85 -10.16
C ILE A 35 1.01 18.81 -10.04
N ALA A 36 -0.16 19.05 -10.63
CA ALA A 36 -1.28 18.09 -10.61
C ALA A 36 -0.91 16.79 -11.35
N ARG A 37 -0.22 16.91 -12.49
CA ARG A 37 0.26 15.75 -13.25
C ARG A 37 1.32 14.96 -12.47
N MET A 38 2.22 15.65 -11.76
CA MET A 38 3.19 15.00 -10.88
C MET A 38 2.52 14.28 -9.70
N LEU A 39 1.53 14.92 -9.05
CA LEU A 39 0.76 14.29 -7.96
C LEU A 39 -0.03 13.06 -8.43
N HIS A 40 -0.59 13.09 -9.65
CA HIS A 40 -1.27 11.94 -10.23
C HIS A 40 -0.31 10.80 -10.60
N ALA A 41 0.94 11.10 -10.98
CA ALA A 41 1.96 10.10 -11.30
C ALA A 41 2.63 9.52 -10.04
N LEU A 42 2.68 10.29 -8.95
CA LEU A 42 3.29 9.93 -7.67
C LEU A 42 2.82 8.57 -7.11
N PRO A 43 1.51 8.26 -7.00
CA PRO A 43 1.08 6.99 -6.43
C PRO A 43 1.60 5.80 -7.25
N GLY A 44 1.63 5.90 -8.58
CA GLY A 44 2.20 4.85 -9.43
C GLY A 44 3.71 4.67 -9.22
N CYS A 45 4.47 5.77 -9.18
CA CYS A 45 5.91 5.73 -8.92
C CYS A 45 6.25 5.23 -7.51
N LEU A 46 5.47 5.62 -6.50
CA LEU A 46 5.69 5.17 -5.13
C LEU A 46 5.45 3.66 -5.01
N ILE A 47 4.36 3.15 -5.58
CA ILE A 47 4.06 1.71 -5.58
C ILE A 47 5.16 0.93 -6.30
N SER A 48 5.62 1.39 -7.47
CA SER A 48 6.68 0.68 -8.21
C SER A 48 8.02 0.70 -7.49
N SER A 49 8.40 1.82 -6.87
CA SER A 49 9.62 1.94 -6.08
C SER A 49 9.58 1.05 -4.83
N LEU A 50 8.47 1.09 -4.06
CA LEU A 50 8.28 0.22 -2.89
C LEU A 50 8.30 -1.25 -3.28
N LEU A 51 7.56 -1.63 -4.32
CA LEU A 51 7.50 -3.01 -4.79
C LEU A 51 8.89 -3.50 -5.22
N THR A 52 9.65 -2.66 -5.94
CA THR A 52 11.02 -2.99 -6.35
C THR A 52 11.90 -3.29 -5.15
N VAL A 53 11.88 -2.44 -4.13
CA VAL A 53 12.69 -2.65 -2.91
C VAL A 53 12.22 -3.87 -2.12
N LEU A 54 10.90 -4.08 -1.99
CA LEU A 54 10.34 -5.26 -1.33
C LEU A 54 10.78 -6.55 -2.01
N LEU A 55 10.74 -6.60 -3.35
CA LEU A 55 11.20 -7.75 -4.13
C LEU A 55 12.70 -8.02 -4.00
N LEU A 56 13.48 -6.98 -3.71
CA LEU A 56 14.93 -7.07 -3.56
C LEU A 56 15.33 -7.65 -2.19
N VAL A 57 14.51 -7.44 -1.17
CA VAL A 57 14.68 -8.00 0.19
C VAL A 57 13.96 -9.35 0.35
N ALA A 58 12.95 -9.62 -0.48
CA ALA A 58 12.16 -10.84 -0.46
C ALA A 58 12.94 -12.07 -0.96
N ASP A 59 12.57 -13.24 -0.45
CA ASP A 59 13.11 -14.51 -0.95
C ASP A 59 12.71 -14.75 -2.42
N PRO A 60 13.53 -15.45 -3.22
CA PRO A 60 13.24 -15.73 -4.64
C PRO A 60 11.90 -16.43 -4.86
N ILE A 61 11.41 -17.16 -3.85
CA ILE A 61 10.11 -17.82 -3.91
C ILE A 61 8.95 -16.81 -3.83
N GLU A 62 9.08 -15.73 -3.04
CA GLU A 62 8.04 -14.71 -2.84
C GLU A 62 7.74 -13.91 -4.12
N TRP A 63 8.63 -13.98 -5.12
CA TRP A 63 8.40 -13.42 -6.45
C TRP A 63 7.17 -14.03 -7.13
N TRP A 64 6.85 -15.31 -6.86
CA TRP A 64 5.63 -15.94 -7.38
C TRP A 64 4.37 -15.30 -6.81
N ALA A 65 4.39 -14.91 -5.53
CA ALA A 65 3.27 -14.20 -4.90
C ALA A 65 3.07 -12.81 -5.53
N ALA A 66 4.16 -12.09 -5.76
CA ALA A 66 4.12 -10.79 -6.44
C ALA A 66 3.62 -10.90 -7.88
N PHE A 67 4.06 -11.92 -8.62
CA PHE A 67 3.62 -12.16 -10.00
C PHE A 67 2.13 -12.49 -10.06
N ALA A 68 1.64 -13.35 -9.17
CA ALA A 68 0.22 -13.67 -9.08
C ALA A 68 -0.63 -12.45 -8.65
N ALA A 69 -0.15 -11.64 -7.71
CA ALA A 69 -0.80 -10.39 -7.33
C ALA A 69 -0.87 -9.40 -8.51
N MET A 70 0.20 -9.30 -9.30
CA MET A 70 0.25 -8.47 -10.50
C MET A 70 -0.74 -8.95 -11.57
N LEU A 71 -0.82 -10.25 -11.82
CA LEU A 71 -1.79 -10.85 -12.75
C LEU A 71 -3.23 -10.60 -12.32
N THR A 72 -3.55 -10.79 -11.05
CA THR A 72 -4.90 -10.52 -10.53
C THR A 72 -5.26 -9.04 -10.58
N ALA A 73 -4.28 -8.14 -10.40
CA ALA A 73 -4.48 -6.70 -10.54
C ALA A 73 -4.74 -6.26 -11.97
N PHE A 74 -4.04 -6.86 -12.92
CA PHE A 74 -4.27 -6.60 -14.33
C PHE A 74 -5.68 -7.01 -14.78
N TRP A 75 -6.18 -8.14 -14.28
CA TRP A 75 -7.47 -8.69 -14.71
C TRP A 75 -8.68 -8.10 -13.98
N THR A 76 -8.61 -7.94 -12.65
CA THR A 76 -9.80 -7.61 -11.84
C THR A 76 -10.04 -6.11 -11.77
N LYS A 77 -9.01 -5.27 -11.93
CA LYS A 77 -9.04 -3.83 -11.64
C LYS A 77 -9.62 -3.46 -10.26
N ASN A 78 -9.74 -4.44 -9.35
CA ASN A 78 -10.41 -4.30 -8.06
C ASN A 78 -9.39 -4.52 -6.93
N LEU A 79 -8.99 -3.43 -6.28
CA LEU A 79 -7.90 -3.38 -5.30
C LEU A 79 -8.08 -4.34 -4.13
N LEU A 80 -9.32 -4.60 -3.68
CA LEU A 80 -9.55 -5.53 -2.57
C LEU A 80 -9.20 -6.97 -2.98
N LEU A 81 -9.56 -7.37 -4.19
CA LEU A 81 -9.33 -8.74 -4.66
C LEU A 81 -7.83 -9.00 -4.86
N THR A 82 -7.10 -8.02 -5.39
CA THR A 82 -5.65 -8.10 -5.60
C THR A 82 -4.90 -8.21 -4.28
N MET A 83 -5.32 -7.43 -3.29
CA MET A 83 -4.74 -7.47 -1.95
C MET A 83 -5.02 -8.83 -1.30
N PHE A 84 -6.24 -9.35 -1.41
CA PHE A 84 -6.61 -10.64 -0.82
C PHE A 84 -5.81 -11.80 -1.42
N VAL A 85 -5.71 -11.85 -2.76
CA VAL A 85 -4.94 -12.90 -3.45
C VAL A 85 -3.46 -12.80 -3.12
N GLY A 86 -2.87 -11.60 -3.16
CA GLY A 86 -1.47 -11.39 -2.80
C GLY A 86 -1.15 -11.83 -1.38
N VAL A 87 -1.98 -11.45 -0.40
CA VAL A 87 -1.81 -11.84 1.00
C VAL A 87 -1.97 -13.35 1.18
N MET A 88 -2.97 -13.98 0.54
CA MET A 88 -3.18 -15.43 0.65
C MET A 88 -2.00 -16.22 0.11
N ILE A 89 -1.46 -15.83 -1.04
CA ILE A 89 -0.31 -16.54 -1.65
C ILE A 89 0.94 -16.30 -0.81
N ALA A 90 1.19 -15.06 -0.36
CA ALA A 90 2.32 -14.76 0.53
C ALA A 90 2.24 -15.53 1.85
N TRP A 91 1.03 -15.67 2.41
CA TRP A 91 0.80 -16.43 3.65
C TRP A 91 1.06 -17.92 3.46
N VAL A 92 0.51 -18.54 2.40
CA VAL A 92 0.76 -19.96 2.09
C VAL A 92 2.25 -20.21 1.89
N LEU A 93 2.93 -19.33 1.15
CA LEU A 93 4.33 -19.51 0.84
C LEU A 93 5.24 -19.35 2.07
N ARG A 94 4.94 -18.37 2.92
CA ARG A 94 5.64 -18.18 4.19
C ARG A 94 5.36 -19.32 5.19
N SER A 95 4.17 -19.90 5.15
CA SER A 95 3.86 -21.09 5.97
C SER A 95 4.64 -22.32 5.54
N ASN A 96 4.91 -22.46 4.24
CA ASN A 96 5.66 -23.59 3.67
C ASN A 96 7.19 -23.44 3.84
N ILE A 97 7.68 -22.20 4.05
CA ILE A 97 9.11 -21.93 4.34
C ILE A 97 9.48 -22.21 5.81
N LEU A 98 8.48 -22.29 6.71
CA LEU A 98 8.64 -22.52 8.16
C LEU A 98 8.46 -23.99 8.57
N LEU A 99 8.13 -24.88 7.62
CA LEU A 99 8.04 -26.34 7.79
C LEU A 99 9.27 -27.02 7.17
#